data_AF-A0AAY5EKV7-F1
#
_entry.id   AF-A0AAY5EKV7-F1
#
_cell.length_a   1.000
_cell.length_b   1.000
_cell.length_c   1.000
_cell.angle_alpha   90.00
_cell.angle_beta   90.00
_cell.angle_gamma   90.00
#
_symmetry.space_group_name_H-M   'P 1'
#
loop_
_entity.id
_entity.type
_entity.pdbx_description
1 polymer ?
#
loop_
_entity_poly.entity_id
_entity_poly.type
_entity_poly.pdbx_seq_one_letter_code
_entity_poly.pdbx_strand_id
1 'polypeptide(L)' 'MARDYKPGDLIFAKMKGYPHWPARIDEVPDGAVKPSNVKFPIFFFGTHET' A
#
# COMPACT_ATOMS: atom_id res chain seq x y z
N MET A 1 2.23 3.83 -18.04
CA MET A 1 1.81 2.49 -17.58
C MET A 1 1.66 2.54 -16.07
N ALA A 2 0.44 2.37 -15.54
CA ALA A 2 0.28 2.05 -14.13
C ALA A 2 0.91 0.66 -13.93
N ARG A 3 1.85 0.54 -13.00
CA ARG A 3 2.43 -0.76 -12.67
C ARG A 3 1.35 -1.60 -11.98
N ASP A 4 1.14 -2.82 -12.44
CA ASP A 4 0.26 -3.80 -11.81
C ASP A 4 0.89 -4.36 -10.53
N TYR A 5 0.75 -3.62 -9.45
CA TYR A 5 1.20 -4.06 -8.13
C TYR A 5 0.32 -5.18 -7.57
N LYS A 6 0.91 -6.09 -6.81
CA LYS A 6 0.24 -7.25 -6.19
C LYS A 6 0.45 -7.28 -4.67
N PRO A 7 -0.44 -7.94 -3.92
CA PRO A 7 -0.20 -8.23 -2.51
C PRO A 7 1.16 -8.91 -2.32
N GLY A 8 1.92 -8.42 -1.34
CA GLY A 8 3.30 -8.85 -1.06
C GLY A 8 4.40 -8.05 -1.74
N ASP A 9 4.09 -7.20 -2.74
CA ASP A 9 5.10 -6.37 -3.40
C ASP A 9 5.72 -5.36 -2.41
N LEU A 10 7.05 -5.29 -2.40
CA LEU A 10 7.82 -4.30 -1.64
C LEU A 10 7.90 -2.99 -2.42
N ILE A 11 7.54 -1.90 -1.76
CA ILE A 11 7.46 -0.57 -2.37
C ILE A 11 8.06 0.50 -1.46
N PHE A 12 8.32 1.68 -2.04
CA PHE A 12 8.51 2.91 -1.28
C PHE A 12 7.23 3.75 -1.39
N ALA A 13 6.48 3.82 -0.31
CA ALA A 13 5.27 4.62 -0.25
C ALA A 13 5.61 6.10 -0.03
N LYS A 14 4.84 6.99 -0.67
CA LYS A 14 5.00 8.43 -0.55
C LYS A 14 3.76 9.07 0.05
N MET A 15 3.93 9.63 1.25
CA MET A 15 2.94 10.48 1.90
C MET A 15 3.40 11.94 1.89
N LYS A 16 2.45 12.89 1.94
CA LYS A 16 2.77 14.32 2.05
C LYS A 16 3.43 14.59 3.40
N GLY A 17 4.55 15.31 3.43
CA GLY A 17 5.29 15.63 4.66
C GLY A 17 6.29 14.58 5.14
N TYR A 18 6.32 13.38 4.54
CA TYR A 18 7.27 12.31 4.89
C TYR A 18 8.23 12.01 3.74
N PRO A 19 9.44 11.50 4.01
CA PRO A 19 10.31 10.95 2.97
C PRO A 19 9.66 9.72 2.31
N HIS A 20 10.31 9.19 1.28
CA HIS A 20 9.96 7.86 0.77
C HIS A 20 10.15 6.83 1.88
N TRP A 21 9.10 6.08 2.20
CA TRP A 21 9.10 5.17 3.34
C TRP A 21 8.98 3.70 2.90
N PRO A 22 9.74 2.77 3.47
CA PRO A 22 9.66 1.35 3.11
C PRO A 22 8.31 0.77 3.51
N ALA A 23 7.64 0.11 2.57
CA ALA A 23 6.31 -0.43 2.77
C ALA A 23 6.08 -1.69 1.92
N ARG A 24 4.97 -2.38 2.17
CA ARG A 24 4.48 -3.47 1.31
C ARG A 24 3.00 -3.30 1.00
N ILE A 25 2.55 -3.88 -0.11
CA ILE A 25 1.13 -3.95 -0.42
C ILE A 25 0.51 -5.14 0.32
N ASP A 26 -0.54 -4.87 1.07
CA ASP A 26 -1.26 -5.88 1.82
C ASP A 26 -2.41 -6.47 0.98
N GLU A 27 -3.08 -7.49 1.52
CA GLU A 27 -4.22 -8.08 0.83
C GLU A 27 -5.47 -7.23 1.10
N VAL A 28 -6.34 -7.08 0.10
CA VAL A 28 -7.64 -6.44 0.33
C VAL A 28 -8.50 -7.44 1.10
N PRO A 29 -8.97 -7.12 2.32
CA PRO A 29 -9.78 -8.05 3.09
C PRO A 29 -11.07 -8.42 2.34
N ASP A 30 -11.43 -9.71 2.41
CA ASP A 30 -12.59 -10.27 1.72
C ASP A 30 -13.87 -9.55 2.19
N GLY A 31 -14.58 -8.91 1.26
CA GLY A 31 -15.78 -8.09 1.54
C GLY A 31 -15.56 -6.58 1.61
N ALA A 32 -14.32 -6.08 1.54
CA ALA A 32 -14.09 -4.64 1.38
C ALA A 32 -14.48 -4.19 -0.03
N VAL A 33 -15.31 -3.15 -0.12
CA VAL A 33 -15.71 -2.54 -1.39
C VAL A 33 -14.43 -2.06 -2.08
N LYS A 34 -14.05 -2.70 -3.20
CA LYS A 34 -12.88 -2.29 -3.99
C LYS A 34 -13.05 -0.80 -4.32
N PRO A 35 -12.23 0.10 -3.76
CA PRO A 35 -12.37 1.50 -4.07
C PRO A 35 -12.08 1.67 -5.57
N SER A 36 -13.00 2.30 -6.29
CA SER A 36 -12.96 2.49 -7.75
C SER A 36 -11.73 3.26 -8.26
N ASN A 37 -10.92 3.76 -7.33
CA ASN A 37 -9.65 4.40 -7.59
C ASN A 37 -8.57 3.55 -6.89
N VAL A 38 -7.63 3.03 -7.68
CA VAL A 38 -6.48 2.17 -7.37
C VAL A 38 -5.79 2.52 -6.03
N LYS A 39 -6.42 2.19 -4.92
CA LYS A 39 -5.88 2.36 -3.57
C LYS A 39 -5.59 0.96 -3.07
N PHE A 40 -4.32 0.56 -3.22
CA PHE A 40 -3.81 -0.65 -2.58
C PHE A 40 -3.76 -0.40 -1.07
N PRO A 41 -4.16 -1.37 -0.23
CA PRO A 41 -3.82 -1.34 1.18
C PRO A 41 -2.29 -1.46 1.31
N ILE A 42 -1.69 -0.63 2.17
CA ILE A 42 -0.23 -0.53 2.32
C ILE A 42 0.13 -0.64 3.80
N PHE A 43 1.09 -1.51 4.12
CA PHE A 43 1.70 -1.64 5.43
C PHE A 43 3.05 -0.91 5.46
N PHE A 44 3.26 -0.01 6.42
CA PHE A 44 4.51 0.75 6.58
C PHE A 44 5.45 0.05 7.58
N PHE A 45 6.66 -0.28 7.15
CA PHE A 45 7.64 -0.91 8.05
C PHE A 45 8.13 0.07 9.11
N GLY A 46 8.46 -0.44 10.30
CA GLY A 46 9.07 0.35 11.37
C GLY A 46 8.13 1.23 12.19
N THR A 47 6.93 1.58 11.71
CA THR A 47 5.92 2.28 12.52
C THR A 47 4.92 1.34 13.18
N HIS A 48 4.83 0.07 12.73
CA HIS A 48 3.84 -0.92 13.18
C HIS A 48 2.38 -0.42 13.14
N GLU A 49 2.09 0.60 12.35
CA GLU A 49 0.72 1.03 12.10
C GLU A 49 0.03 -0.03 11.23
N THR A 50 -1.05 -0.61 11.76
CA THR A 50 -1.93 -1.58 11.09
C THR A 50 -3.35 -1.03 11.01
#